data_AF-A0A2V8NZD9-F1
#
_entry.id   AF-A0A2V8NZD9-F1
#
_cell.length_a   1.000
_cell.length_b   1.000
_cell.length_c   1.000
_cell.angle_alpha   90.00
_cell.angle_beta   90.00
_cell.angle_gamma   90.00
#
_symmetry.space_group_name_H-M   'P 1'
#
loop_
_entity.id
_entity.type
_entity.pdbx_description
1 polymer ?
#
loop_
_entity_poly.entity_id
_entity_poly.type
_entity_poly.pdbx_seq_one_letter_code
_entity_poly.pdbx_strand_id
1 'polypeptide(L)'
;MKVELQRERPTRGDLPEKCKTIELRYAKPFYVSQFASRAHRVRSAEMHYWDGVYTHTSFRLWCGQGGFYSLKKHKRNYLTDNPPRGLPVCATCEGRAHGAGQLESHLIAGRMVLFSPRS
;
A
#
# COMPACT_ATOMS: atom_id res chain seq x y z
N MET A 1 -20.14 -1.63 8.40
CA MET A 1 -20.22 -0.17 8.17
C MET A 1 -19.64 0.12 6.80
N LYS A 2 -20.45 0.64 5.87
CA LYS A 2 -20.11 0.91 4.46
C LYS A 2 -19.64 2.36 4.37
N VAL A 3 -18.46 2.64 3.79
CA VAL A 3 -17.93 4.01 3.68
C VAL A 3 -17.81 4.38 2.21
N GLU A 4 -18.54 5.41 1.80
CA GLU A 4 -18.48 6.04 0.49
C GLU A 4 -17.45 7.17 0.46
N LEU A 5 -16.87 7.40 -0.71
CA LEU A 5 -15.76 8.34 -0.95
C LEU A 5 -16.31 9.77 -1.11
N GLN A 6 -16.13 10.64 -0.10
CA GLN A 6 -16.40 12.07 -0.25
C GLN A 6 -15.24 12.76 -0.98
N ARG A 7 -15.57 13.59 -1.97
CA ARG A 7 -14.66 14.21 -2.93
C ARG A 7 -14.59 15.72 -2.66
N GLU A 8 -13.41 16.27 -2.43
CA GLU A 8 -13.19 17.72 -2.46
C GLU A 8 -12.73 18.17 -3.86
N ARG A 9 -13.23 19.33 -4.31
CA ARG A 9 -12.96 19.96 -5.62
C ARG A 9 -11.73 20.89 -5.51
N PRO A 10 -10.72 20.79 -6.39
CA PRO A 10 -9.70 21.83 -6.54
C PRO A 10 -10.10 22.89 -7.59
N THR A 11 -9.70 24.14 -7.36
CA THR A 11 -9.90 25.29 -8.26
C THR A 11 -8.77 25.51 -9.26
N ARG A 12 -9.11 26.20 -10.37
CA ARG A 12 -8.30 26.54 -11.55
C ARG A 12 -6.97 27.23 -11.22
N GLY A 13 -5.86 26.66 -11.67
CA GLY A 13 -4.57 27.36 -11.85
C GLY A 13 -3.35 26.56 -11.39
N ASP A 14 -2.35 26.15 -12.17
CA ASP A 14 -2.14 26.03 -13.62
C ASP A 14 -0.89 25.14 -13.81
N LEU A 15 -1.13 23.84 -13.97
CA LEU A 15 -0.31 22.93 -14.77
C LEU A 15 -1.30 22.23 -15.70
N PRO A 16 -0.94 21.84 -16.94
CA PRO A 16 -1.78 20.88 -17.64
C PRO A 16 -1.79 19.60 -16.78
N GLU A 17 -2.88 19.40 -16.05
CA GLU A 17 -3.14 18.39 -15.02
C GLU A 17 -3.20 16.96 -15.61
N LYS A 18 -2.40 16.68 -16.66
CA LYS A 18 -2.44 15.44 -17.42
C LYS A 18 -2.08 14.24 -16.57
N CYS A 19 -1.18 14.37 -15.61
CA CYS A 19 -0.85 13.31 -14.67
C CYS A 19 -0.78 13.89 -13.24
N LYS A 20 -1.61 13.38 -12.33
CA LYS A 20 -1.67 13.82 -10.95
C LYS A 20 -1.49 12.62 -10.02
N THR A 21 -0.61 12.76 -9.04
CA THR A 21 -0.37 11.74 -8.02
C THR A 21 -0.81 12.27 -6.66
N ILE A 22 -1.57 11.46 -5.92
CA ILE A 22 -2.07 11.78 -4.59
C ILE A 22 -1.57 10.70 -3.63
N GLU A 23 -0.80 11.08 -2.62
CA GLU A 23 -0.37 10.16 -1.57
C GLU A 23 -1.57 9.75 -0.71
N LEU A 24 -1.67 8.44 -0.45
CA LEU A 24 -2.70 7.88 0.41
C LEU A 24 -2.21 7.86 1.85
N ARG A 25 -2.96 8.52 2.74
CA ARG A 25 -2.72 8.49 4.18
C ARG A 25 -3.00 7.13 4.81
N TYR A 26 -3.91 6.36 4.22
CA TYR A 26 -4.34 5.07 4.73
C TYR A 26 -4.52 4.07 3.59
N ALA A 27 -4.07 2.84 3.82
CA ALA A 27 -4.28 1.69 2.96
C ALA A 27 -4.44 0.44 3.83
N LYS A 28 -5.02 -0.62 3.26
CA LYS A 28 -5.03 -1.92 3.95
C LYS A 28 -3.58 -2.39 4.12
N PRO A 29 -3.25 -3.05 5.25
CA PRO A 29 -1.88 -3.39 5.61
C PRO A 29 -1.23 -4.37 4.64
N PHE A 30 -2.01 -5.23 3.96
CA PHE A 30 -1.47 -6.26 3.08
C PHE A 30 -1.90 -6.08 1.63
N TYR A 31 -0.96 -6.34 0.73
CA TYR A 31 -1.12 -6.47 -0.71
C TYR A 31 -0.86 -7.92 -1.13
N VAL A 32 -1.76 -8.47 -1.94
CA VAL A 32 -1.65 -9.81 -2.51
C VAL A 32 -1.75 -9.69 -4.03
N SER A 33 -0.77 -10.23 -4.75
CA SER A 33 -0.87 -10.39 -6.21
C SER A 33 -1.42 -11.77 -6.57
N GLN A 34 -1.98 -11.90 -7.77
CA GLN A 34 -2.76 -13.07 -8.19
C GLN A 34 -2.04 -14.40 -8.03
N PHE A 35 -0.74 -14.41 -8.33
CA PHE A 35 0.11 -15.59 -8.33
C PHE A 35 1.18 -15.49 -7.23
N ALA A 36 0.96 -14.64 -6.23
CA ALA A 36 1.92 -14.50 -5.15
C ALA A 36 1.92 -15.77 -4.30
N SER A 37 3.11 -16.30 -4.03
CA SER A 37 3.30 -17.33 -3.01
C SER A 37 3.25 -16.77 -1.58
N ARG A 38 3.15 -15.44 -1.43
CA ARG A 38 3.14 -14.74 -0.15
C ARG A 38 2.44 -13.38 -0.22
N ALA A 39 1.85 -12.95 0.88
CA ALA A 39 1.35 -11.58 1.06
C ALA A 39 2.51 -10.61 1.35
N HIS A 40 2.36 -9.36 0.95
CA HIS A 40 3.32 -8.30 1.24
C HIS A 40 2.69 -7.21 2.10
N ARG A 41 3.45 -6.59 3.01
CA ARG A 41 2.96 -5.38 3.71
C ARG A 41 3.15 -4.13 2.87
N VAL A 42 2.09 -3.34 2.81
CA VAL A 42 2.11 -1.99 2.26
C VAL A 42 2.91 -1.09 3.20
N ARG A 43 3.83 -0.30 2.62
CA ARG A 43 4.60 0.74 3.32
C ARG A 43 4.02 2.12 3.01
N SER A 44 3.78 2.39 1.73
CA SER A 44 3.13 3.61 1.27
C SER A 44 2.35 3.33 -0.01
N ALA A 45 1.41 4.22 -0.33
CA ALA A 45 0.54 4.08 -1.48
C ALA A 45 0.25 5.44 -2.12
N GLU A 46 0.08 5.44 -3.43
CA GLU A 46 -0.18 6.64 -4.22
C GLU A 46 -1.26 6.37 -5.26
N MET A 47 -2.22 7.26 -5.40
CA MET A 47 -3.22 7.22 -6.47
C MET A 47 -2.75 8.07 -7.65
N HIS A 48 -2.82 7.49 -8.85
CA HIS A 48 -2.43 8.15 -10.09
C HIS A 48 -3.66 8.45 -10.95
N TYR A 49 -3.75 9.68 -11.41
CA TYR A 49 -4.80 10.19 -12.27
C TYR A 49 -4.19 10.64 -13.60
N TRP A 50 -4.91 10.39 -14.69
CA TRP A 50 -4.60 10.90 -16.00
C TRP A 50 -5.77 11.73 -16.53
N ASP A 51 -5.55 12.99 -16.89
CA ASP A 51 -6.59 13.95 -17.30
C ASP A 51 -7.78 13.98 -16.30
N GLY A 52 -7.48 14.01 -15.00
CA GLY A 52 -8.48 13.98 -13.93
C GLY A 52 -9.20 12.64 -13.72
N VAL A 53 -8.90 11.63 -14.53
CA VAL A 53 -9.47 10.27 -14.44
C VAL A 53 -8.52 9.35 -13.69
N TYR A 54 -9.02 8.64 -12.68
CA TYR A 54 -8.21 7.65 -11.97
C TYR A 54 -7.71 6.55 -12.91
N THR A 55 -6.42 6.23 -12.82
CA THR A 55 -5.77 5.17 -13.63
C THR A 55 -5.47 3.93 -12.79
N HIS A 56 -4.71 4.09 -11.72
CA HIS A 56 -4.26 3.04 -10.84
C HIS A 56 -3.74 3.62 -9.51
N THR A 57 -3.66 2.76 -8.51
CA THR A 57 -2.94 3.00 -7.26
C THR A 57 -1.64 2.20 -7.32
N SER A 58 -0.51 2.83 -7.04
CA SER A 58 0.77 2.15 -6.84
C SER A 58 1.03 1.96 -5.34
N PHE A 59 1.80 0.93 -5.00
CA PHE A 59 2.19 0.62 -3.64
C PHE A 59 3.71 0.46 -3.57
N ARG A 60 4.33 1.00 -2.53
CA ARG A 60 5.66 0.58 -2.10
C ARG A 60 5.49 -0.43 -0.97
N LEU A 61 6.15 -1.57 -1.08
CA LEU A 61 6.10 -2.64 -0.09
C LEU A 61 7.34 -2.57 0.81
N TRP A 62 7.23 -3.02 2.06
CA TRP A 62 8.36 -2.96 3.00
C TRP A 62 9.60 -3.75 2.54
N CYS A 63 9.40 -4.81 1.74
CA CYS A 63 10.49 -5.55 1.11
C CYS A 63 11.21 -4.80 -0.04
N GLY A 64 10.75 -3.60 -0.41
CA GLY A 64 11.29 -2.80 -1.52
C GLY A 64 10.60 -3.06 -2.87
N GLN A 65 9.74 -4.06 -2.97
CA GLN A 65 8.96 -4.32 -4.19
C GLN A 65 7.86 -3.28 -4.40
N GLY A 66 7.40 -3.17 -5.65
CA GLY A 66 6.23 -2.37 -6.03
C GLY A 66 4.99 -3.24 -6.24
N GLY A 67 3.82 -2.70 -5.93
CA GLY A 67 2.52 -3.28 -6.27
C GLY A 67 1.66 -2.29 -7.03
N PHE A 68 0.63 -2.76 -7.72
CA PHE A 68 -0.37 -1.88 -8.31
C PHE A 68 -1.77 -2.49 -8.26
N TYR A 69 -2.76 -1.61 -8.10
CA TYR A 69 -4.17 -1.91 -8.17
C TYR A 69 -4.83 -0.98 -9.18
N SER A 70 -5.67 -1.50 -10.06
CA SER A 70 -6.46 -0.69 -10.99
C SER A 70 -7.87 -1.25 -11.08
N LEU A 71 -8.85 -0.35 -11.16
CA LEU A 71 -10.25 -0.73 -11.33
C LEU A 71 -10.42 -1.54 -12.63
N LYS A 72 -9.77 -1.17 -13.74
CA LYS A 72 -9.94 -1.91 -15.01
C LYS A 72 -9.48 -3.39 -14.96
N LYS A 73 -8.63 -3.77 -14.00
CA LYS A 73 -8.07 -5.14 -13.86
C LYS A 73 -8.49 -5.85 -12.57
N HIS A 74 -9.70 -5.52 -12.07
CA HIS A 74 -10.36 -5.89 -10.80
C HIS A 74 -10.13 -7.27 -10.14
N LYS A 75 -9.49 -8.27 -10.77
CA LYS A 75 -9.52 -9.66 -10.28
C LYS A 75 -8.18 -10.28 -9.90
N ARG A 76 -7.06 -9.55 -10.03
CA ARG A 76 -5.74 -10.16 -9.94
C ARG A 76 -4.98 -9.76 -8.68
N ASN A 77 -4.93 -8.47 -8.37
CA ASN A 77 -4.24 -7.97 -7.19
C ASN A 77 -5.24 -7.29 -6.26
N TYR A 78 -5.10 -7.48 -4.96
CA TYR A 78 -6.01 -6.89 -3.99
C TYR A 78 -5.32 -6.53 -2.68
N LEU A 79 -6.00 -5.66 -1.95
CA LEU A 79 -5.64 -5.18 -0.64
C LEU A 79 -6.51 -5.88 0.40
N THR A 80 -5.94 -6.26 1.54
CA THR A 80 -6.65 -6.98 2.60
C THR A 80 -6.16 -6.60 3.99
N ASP A 81 -7.06 -6.65 4.97
CA ASP A 81 -6.72 -6.42 6.39
C ASP A 81 -5.87 -7.54 6.95
N ASN A 82 -6.07 -8.77 6.47
CA ASN A 82 -5.37 -9.95 6.93
C ASN A 82 -4.84 -10.76 5.72
N PRO A 83 -3.64 -11.36 5.83
CA PRO A 83 -3.18 -12.28 4.80
C PRO A 83 -4.20 -13.42 4.63
N PRO A 84 -4.50 -13.85 3.38
CA PRO A 84 -5.39 -14.97 3.11
C PRO A 84 -4.96 -16.22 3.87
N ARG A 85 -5.94 -17.04 4.30
CA ARG A 85 -5.67 -18.28 5.04
C ARG A 85 -4.70 -19.18 4.25
N GLY A 86 -3.61 -19.59 4.89
CA GLY A 86 -2.60 -20.45 4.29
C GLY A 86 -1.58 -19.73 3.39
N LEU A 87 -1.72 -18.41 3.18
CA LEU A 87 -0.74 -17.63 2.45
C LEU A 87 0.25 -16.98 3.42
N PRO A 88 1.55 -17.35 3.39
CA PRO A 88 2.54 -16.76 4.30
C PRO A 88 2.74 -15.27 4.00
N VAL A 89 3.17 -14.51 5.00
CA VAL A 89 3.60 -13.12 4.80
C VAL A 89 5.08 -13.09 4.43
N CYS A 90 5.47 -12.17 3.54
CA CYS A 90 6.87 -11.92 3.22
C CYS A 90 7.65 -11.54 4.49
N ALA A 91 8.59 -12.39 4.90
CA ALA A 91 9.39 -12.20 6.12
C ALA A 91 10.12 -10.85 6.16
N THR A 92 10.63 -10.36 5.03
CA THR A 92 11.27 -9.04 4.94
C THR A 92 10.27 -7.90 5.16
N CYS A 93 9.04 -8.04 4.63
CA CYS A 93 7.99 -7.07 4.88
C CYS A 93 7.63 -7.03 6.36
N GLU A 94 7.43 -8.20 6.98
CA GLU A 94 7.02 -8.29 8.38
C GLU A 94 8.12 -7.76 9.31
N GLY A 95 9.37 -8.22 9.14
CA GLY A 95 10.48 -7.79 9.99
C GLY A 95 10.78 -6.30 9.92
N ARG A 96 10.67 -5.68 8.73
CA ARG A 96 10.89 -4.23 8.58
C ARG A 96 9.72 -3.41 9.11
N ALA A 97 8.48 -3.83 8.89
CA ALA A 97 7.32 -3.15 9.45
C ALA A 97 7.33 -3.21 11.00
N HIS A 98 7.69 -4.38 11.53
CA HIS A 98 7.85 -4.61 12.95
C HIS A 98 8.96 -3.74 13.56
N GLY A 99 10.16 -3.76 12.97
CA GLY A 99 11.23 -2.86 13.39
C GLY A 99 10.88 -1.38 13.26
N ALA A 100 10.05 -1.00 12.28
CA ALA A 100 9.61 0.39 12.11
C ALA A 100 8.48 0.81 13.08
N GLY A 101 8.04 -0.08 13.98
CA GLY A 101 6.97 0.23 14.94
C GLY A 101 5.58 0.33 14.34
N GLN A 102 5.36 -0.27 13.17
CA GLN A 102 4.01 -0.39 12.60
C GLN A 102 3.17 -1.47 13.28
N LEU A 103 3.79 -2.24 14.18
CA LEU A 103 3.15 -3.27 14.97
C LEU A 103 3.32 -2.95 16.45
N GLU A 104 2.35 -3.36 17.25
CA GLU A 104 2.31 -3.10 18.70
C GLU A 104 3.54 -3.65 19.45
N SER A 105 4.18 -4.68 18.89
CA SER A 105 5.42 -5.23 19.42
C SER A 105 6.60 -4.77 18.58
N HIS A 106 7.64 -4.27 19.23
CA HIS A 106 8.96 -3.99 18.66
C HIS A 106 9.98 -5.08 19.02
N LEU A 107 9.52 -6.21 19.59
CA LEU A 107 10.38 -7.32 19.97
C LEU A 107 10.51 -8.39 18.87
N ILE A 108 11.70 -8.53 18.28
CA ILE A 108 12.06 -9.68 17.44
C ILE A 108 12.99 -10.58 18.24
N ALA A 109 12.59 -11.84 18.45
CA ALA A 109 13.33 -12.79 19.28
C ALA A 109 13.69 -12.23 20.68
N GLY A 110 12.74 -11.52 21.31
CA GLY A 110 12.91 -10.92 22.64
C GLY A 110 13.78 -9.66 22.70
N ARG A 111 14.26 -9.16 21.55
CA ARG A 111 15.10 -7.95 21.48
C ARG A 111 14.32 -6.80 20.85
N MET A 112 14.45 -5.61 21.44
CA MET A 112 13.94 -4.39 20.82
C MET A 112 14.71 -4.13 19.52
N VAL A 113 13.97 -3.99 18.42
CA VAL A 113 14.53 -3.65 17.12
C VAL A 113 13.93 -2.35 16.61
N LEU A 114 14.77 -1.54 15.96
CA LEU A 114 14.33 -0.31 15.30
C LEU A 114 14.80 -0.32 13.84
N PHE A 115 13.86 -0.20 12.91
CA PHE A 115 14.12 -0.08 11.49
C PHE A 115 13.65 1.29 11.01
N SER A 116 14.59 2.12 10.56
CA SER A 116 14.28 3.37 9.86
C SER A 116 14.49 3.17 8.37
N PRO A 117 13.42 3.04 7.56
CA PRO A 117 13.59 3.04 6.11
C PRO A 117 14.23 4.38 5.70
N ARG A 118 15.31 4.34 4.92
CA ARG A 118 15.80 5.54 4.25
C ARG A 118 14.94 5.77 2.99
N SER A 119 14.56 7.02 2.77
CA SER A 119 13.89 7.50 1.56
C SER A 119 14.80 7.35 0.35
#